data_AF-A0A355IQ19-F1
#
_entry.id   AF-A0A355IQ19-F1
#
_cell.length_a   1.000
_cell.length_b   1.000
_cell.length_c   1.000
_cell.angle_alpha   90.00
_cell.angle_beta   90.00
_cell.angle_gamma   90.00
#
_symmetry.space_group_name_H-M   'P 1'
#
loop_
_entity.id
_entity.type
_entity.pdbx_description
1 polymer ?
#
loop_
_entity_poly.entity_id
_entity_poly.type
_entity_poly.pdbx_seq_one_letter_code
_entity_poly.pdbx_strand_id
1 'polypeptide(L)' 'MQKQNFEELKRKLPRGWSKLISEKIDGKYTPGTVKQMINGYRTMNPAVLQVANEIIEFFNQKHTENEKPD' A
#
# COMPACT_ATOMS: atom_id res chain seq x y z
N MET A 1 19.63 4.42 -6.34
CA MET A 1 18.19 4.78 -6.29
C MET A 1 17.41 3.49 -6.06
N GLN A 2 16.74 3.34 -4.91
CA GLN A 2 15.89 2.17 -4.66
C GLN A 2 14.77 2.18 -5.72
N LYS A 3 14.89 1.34 -6.75
CA LYS A 3 13.74 0.88 -7.52
C LYS A 3 12.92 0.03 -6.55
N GLN A 4 12.16 0.68 -5.67
CA GLN A 4 11.11 -0.04 -4.97
C GLN A 4 10.22 -0.62 -6.07
N ASN A 5 10.09 -1.95 -6.09
CA ASN A 5 9.29 -2.66 -7.07
C ASN A 5 7.83 -2.28 -6.85
N PHE A 6 7.40 -1.20 -7.50
CA PHE A 6 6.01 -0.74 -7.56
C PHE A 6 5.07 -1.89 -7.96
N GLU A 7 5.55 -2.80 -8.81
CA GLU A 7 4.84 -4.03 -9.19
C GLU A 7 4.65 -5.00 -8.02
N GLU A 8 5.67 -5.23 -7.20
CA GLU A 8 5.54 -6.07 -6.00
C GLU A 8 4.61 -5.42 -4.98
N LEU A 9 4.74 -4.12 -4.75
CA LEU A 9 3.87 -3.37 -3.85
C LEU A 9 2.40 -3.51 -4.30
N LYS A 10 2.14 -3.33 -5.60
CA LYS A 10 0.81 -3.51 -6.19
C LYS A 10 0.28 -4.94 -6.08
N ARG A 11 1.15 -5.96 -6.15
CA ARG A 11 0.77 -7.37 -5.98
C ARG A 11 0.43 -7.71 -4.53
N LYS A 12 1.14 -7.13 -3.57
CA LYS A 12 0.92 -7.35 -2.12
C LYS A 12 -0.29 -6.58 -1.59
N LEU A 13 -0.65 -5.48 -2.25
CA LEU A 13 -1.79 -4.66 -1.84
C LEU A 13 -3.14 -5.35 -2.10
N PRO A 14 -4.06 -5.34 -1.12
CA PRO A 14 -5.38 -5.96 -1.24
C PRO A 14 -6.28 -5.22 -2.23
N ARG A 15 -7.29 -5.90 -2.79
CA ARG A 15 -8.22 -5.29 -3.74
C ARG A 15 -8.91 -4.07 -3.12
N GLY A 16 -8.88 -2.92 -3.81
CA GLY A 16 -9.42 -1.66 -3.29
C GLY A 16 -8.43 -0.80 -2.48
N TRP A 17 -7.15 -1.19 -2.41
CA TRP A 17 -6.08 -0.45 -1.72
C TRP A 17 -6.05 1.05 -2.01
N SER A 18 -6.34 1.47 -3.24
CA SER A 18 -6.32 2.88 -3.61
C SER A 18 -7.31 3.72 -2.80
N LYS A 19 -8.46 3.14 -2.43
CA LYS A 19 -9.47 3.81 -1.61
C LYS A 19 -9.04 3.82 -0.13
N LEU A 20 -8.57 2.69 0.39
CA LEU A 20 -8.08 2.58 1.77
C LEU A 20 -6.91 3.55 2.04
N ILE A 21 -5.94 3.61 1.14
CA ILE A 21 -4.81 4.54 1.28
C ILE A 21 -5.32 5.97 1.26
N SER A 22 -6.23 6.31 0.33
CA SER A 22 -6.85 7.64 0.22
C SER A 22 -7.58 8.03 1.50
N GLU A 23 -8.38 7.13 2.09
CA GLU A 23 -9.06 7.37 3.36
C GLU A 23 -8.07 7.54 4.53
N LYS A 24 -7.00 6.72 4.56
CA LYS A 24 -6.03 6.72 5.67
C LYS A 24 -5.05 7.89 5.64
N ILE A 25 -4.93 8.58 4.49
CA ILE A 25 -4.24 9.89 4.36
C ILE A 25 -5.22 11.08 4.43
N ASP A 26 -6.38 10.90 5.06
CA ASP A 26 -7.40 11.95 5.24
C ASP A 26 -7.94 12.50 3.90
N GLY A 27 -8.02 11.66 2.87
CA GLY A 27 -8.48 12.06 1.54
C GLY A 27 -7.53 12.96 0.76
N LYS A 28 -6.31 13.21 1.27
CA LYS A 28 -5.31 14.12 0.65
C LYS A 28 -5.05 13.83 -0.83
N TYR A 29 -5.12 12.58 -1.24
CA TYR A 29 -5.08 12.18 -2.64
C TYR A 29 -6.29 11.33 -2.99
N THR A 30 -6.86 11.55 -4.17
CA THR A 30 -7.93 10.69 -4.69
C THR A 30 -7.39 9.28 -4.96
N PRO A 31 -8.24 8.23 -4.89
CA PRO A 31 -7.82 6.86 -5.19
C PRO A 31 -7.20 6.72 -6.58
N GLY A 32 -7.66 7.50 -7.57
CA GLY A 32 -7.04 7.55 -8.90
C GLY A 32 -5.60 8.08 -8.87
N THR A 33 -5.35 9.12 -8.07
CA THR A 33 -4.01 9.71 -7.90
C THR A 33 -3.06 8.75 -7.20
N VAL A 34 -3.53 8.12 -6.11
CA VAL A 34 -2.78 7.08 -5.40
C VAL A 34 -2.44 5.93 -6.36
N LYS A 35 -3.40 5.51 -7.18
CA LYS A 35 -3.18 4.47 -8.21
C LYS A 35 -2.13 4.89 -9.24
N GLN A 36 -2.09 6.15 -9.65
CA GLN A 36 -1.08 6.66 -10.57
C GLN A 36 0.32 6.70 -9.94
N MET A 37 0.43 7.10 -8.67
CA MET A 37 1.69 7.10 -7.92
C MET A 37 2.25 5.68 -7.78
N ILE A 38 1.42 4.71 -7.38
CA ILE A 38 1.85 3.32 -7.21
C ILE A 38 2.14 2.64 -8.56
N ASN A 39 1.53 3.05 -9.68
CA ASN A 39 1.92 2.55 -11.00
C ASN A 39 3.16 3.27 -11.59
N GLY A 40 3.75 4.23 -10.87
CA GLY A 40 4.92 4.98 -11.35
C GLY A 40 4.62 6.05 -12.40
N TYR A 41 3.35 6.37 -12.66
CA TYR A 41 2.95 7.47 -13.56
C TYR A 41 3.10 8.85 -12.91
N ARG A 42 3.24 8.90 -11.58
CA ARG A 42 3.49 10.12 -10.81
C ARG A 42 4.55 9.88 -9.74
N THR A 43 5.17 10.98 -9.29
CA THR A 43 6.07 10.97 -8.13
C THR A 43 5.36 10.37 -6.92
N MET A 44 5.91 9.28 -6.39
CA MET A 44 5.40 8.64 -5.18
C MET A 44 5.61 9.57 -3.99
N ASN A 45 4.51 9.91 -3.29
CA ASN A 45 4.62 10.61 -2.02
C ASN A 45 5.04 9.61 -0.93
N PRO A 46 6.04 9.91 -0.08
CA PRO A 46 6.43 9.04 1.02
C PRO A 46 5.27 8.67 1.96
N ALA A 47 4.30 9.56 2.18
CA ALA A 47 3.12 9.27 2.99
C ALA A 47 2.24 8.17 2.38
N VAL A 48 2.08 8.17 1.04
CA VAL A 48 1.32 7.13 0.31
C VAL A 48 2.03 5.79 0.42
N LEU A 49 3.36 5.79 0.33
CA LEU A 49 4.17 4.59 0.47
C LEU A 49 4.13 4.02 1.90
N GLN A 50 4.21 4.87 2.90
CA GLN A 50 4.14 4.46 4.31
C GLN A 50 2.80 3.79 4.61
N VAL A 51 1.69 4.42 4.22
CA VAL A 51 0.35 3.85 4.40
C VAL A 51 0.15 2.57 3.59
N ALA A 52 0.71 2.49 2.37
CA ALA A 52 0.67 1.27 1.57
C ALA A 52 1.36 0.10 2.29
N ASN A 53 2.55 0.34 2.87
CA ASN A 53 3.25 -0.69 3.66
C ASN A 53 2.47 -1.08 4.91
N GLU A 54 1.91 -0.14 5.66
CA GLU A 54 1.08 -0.47 6.83
C GLU A 54 -0.12 -1.35 6.46
N ILE A 55 -0.77 -1.10 5.32
CA ILE A 55 -1.88 -1.93 4.84
C ILE A 55 -1.37 -3.33 4.49
N ILE A 56 -0.23 -3.44 3.80
CA ILE A 56 0.38 -4.73 3.48
C ILE A 56 0.69 -5.48 4.78
N GLU A 57 1.36 -4.85 5.74
CA GLU A 57 1.71 -5.44 7.03
C GLU A 57 0.47 -5.88 7.80
N PHE A 58 -0.58 -5.06 7.86
CA PHE A 58 -1.84 -5.41 8.51
C PHE A 58 -2.50 -6.66 7.90
N PHE A 59 -2.50 -6.76 6.56
CA PHE A 59 -3.06 -7.93 5.88
C PHE A 59 -2.14 -9.16 5.98
N ASN A 60 -0.82 -8.96 6.04
CA ASN A 60 0.15 -10.05 6.14
C ASN A 60 0.23 -10.59 7.59
N GLN A 61 0.16 -9.74 8.62
CA GLN A 61 0.09 -10.16 10.02
C GLN A 61 -1.16 -10.99 10.32
N LYS A 62 -2.31 -10.66 9.71
CA LYS A 62 -3.50 -11.52 9.79
C LYS A 62 -3.29 -12.92 9.22
N HIS A 63 -2.28 -13.10 8.37
CA HIS A 63 -1.88 -14.40 7.84
C HIS A 63 -0.89 -15.14 8.76
N THR A 64 -0.08 -14.43 9.54
CA THR A 64 0.96 -15.01 10.41
C THR A 64 0.47 -15.34 11.82
N GLU A 65 -0.65 -14.79 12.30
CA GLU A 65 -1.20 -15.12 13.63
C GLU A 65 -1.84 -16.52 13.72
N ASN A 66 -1.83 -17.31 12.65
CA ASN A 66 -2.19 -18.74 12.68
C ASN A 66 -0.99 -19.70 12.85
N GLU A 67 0.23 -19.19 13.01
CA GLU A 67 1.41 -19.98 13.35
C GLU A 67 1.92 -19.58 14.74
N LYS A 68 1.09 -19.74 15.78
CA LYS A 68 1.63 -19.87 17.14
C LYS A 68 2.25 -21.27 17.26
N PRO A 69 3.56 -21.39 17.50
CA PRO A 69 4.12 -22.66 17.96
C PRO A 69 3.57 -22.93 19.37
N ASP A 70 2.86 -24.05 19.49
CA ASP A 70 2.51 -24.68 20.78
C ASP A 70 3.78 -25.21 21.47
#